data_AF-A0A9P0QPB5-F1
#
_entry.id   AF-A0A9P0QPB5-F1
#
_cell.length_a   1.000
_cell.length_b   1.000
_cell.length_c   1.000
_cell.angle_alpha   90.00
_cell.angle_beta   90.00
_cell.angle_gamma   90.00
#
_symmetry.space_group_name_H-M   'P 1'
#
loop_
_entity.id
_entity.type
_entity.pdbx_description
1 polymer ?
#
loop_
_entity_poly.entity_id
_entity_poly.type
_entity_poly.pdbx_seq_one_letter_code
_entity_poly.pdbx_strand_id
1 'polypeptide(L)' 'MGAAYTILGKSVPSHQLAIATLGAVAFYVAPKPWGAAAPTHPSINASSPEEEKYVTEWLAKHTETKH' A
#
# COMPACT_ATOMS: atom_id res chain seq x y z
N MET A 1 -37.97 4.24 12.33
CA MET A 1 -37.65 5.24 11.29
C MET A 1 -36.14 5.24 11.07
N GLY A 2 -35.65 4.52 10.07
CA GLY A 2 -34.20 4.43 9.80
C GLY A 2 -33.67 5.76 9.26
N ALA A 3 -32.57 6.25 9.81
CA ALA A 3 -31.97 7.52 9.42
C ALA A 3 -31.57 7.48 7.93
N ALA A 4 -32.21 8.33 7.12
CA ALA A 4 -31.80 8.63 5.76
C ALA A 4 -31.37 10.09 5.73
N TYR A 5 -30.26 10.38 5.04
CA TYR A 5 -29.68 11.70 4.95
C TYR A 5 -29.95 12.30 3.58
N THR A 6 -30.43 13.54 3.53
CA THR A 6 -30.58 14.26 2.27
C THR A 6 -29.23 14.83 1.86
N ILE A 7 -28.62 14.22 0.85
CA ILE A 7 -27.33 14.64 0.28
C ILE A 7 -27.57 15.05 -1.17
N LEU A 8 -27.24 16.30 -1.51
CA LEU A 8 -27.49 16.88 -2.84
C LEU A 8 -28.94 16.69 -3.34
N GLY A 9 -29.92 16.86 -2.45
CA GLY A 9 -31.34 16.69 -2.76
C GLY A 9 -31.79 15.24 -2.97
N LYS A 10 -30.91 14.25 -2.78
CA LYS A 10 -31.24 12.82 -2.82
C LYS A 10 -31.22 12.22 -1.42
N SER A 11 -32.18 11.36 -1.13
CA SER A 11 -32.22 10.61 0.13
C SER A 11 -31.24 9.44 0.05
N VAL A 12 -30.21 9.46 0.89
CA VAL A 12 -29.18 8.43 1.00
C VAL A 12 -29.39 7.66 2.30
N PRO A 13 -29.63 6.34 2.26
CA PRO A 13 -29.73 5.52 3.46
C PRO A 13 -28.44 5.52 4.28
N SER A 14 -28.54 5.60 5.60
CA SER A 14 -27.39 5.61 6.53
C SER A 14 -26.41 4.44 6.34
N HIS A 15 -26.88 3.23 6.04
CA HIS A 15 -26.00 2.08 5.83
C HIS A 15 -25.11 2.23 4.58
N GLN A 16 -25.60 2.90 3.54
CA GLN A 16 -24.81 3.16 2.33
C GLN A 16 -23.67 4.14 2.63
N LEU A 17 -23.95 5.17 3.43
CA LEU A 17 -22.91 6.08 3.91
C LEU A 17 -21.87 5.37 4.75
N ALA A 18 -22.28 4.52 5.69
CA ALA A 18 -21.35 3.76 6.52
C ALA A 18 -20.42 2.87 5.67
N ILE A 19 -20.98 2.14 4.70
CA ILE A 19 -20.18 1.31 3.78
C ILE A 19 -19.23 2.17 2.95
N ALA A 20 -19.69 3.31 2.43
CA ALA A 20 -18.85 4.22 1.67
C ALA A 20 -17.69 4.78 2.50
N THR A 21 -17.93 5.17 3.76
CA THR A 21 -16.88 5.66 4.65
C THR A 21 -15.87 4.57 4.98
N LEU A 22 -16.33 3.37 5.34
CA LEU A 22 -15.44 2.25 5.63
C LEU A 22 -14.63 1.84 4.38
N GLY A 23 -15.26 1.85 3.20
CA GLY A 23 -14.59 1.58 1.93
C GLY A 23 -13.53 2.64 1.58
N ALA A 24 -13.81 3.92 1.83
CA ALA A 24 -12.84 5.00 1.60
C ALA A 24 -11.62 4.88 2.52
N VAL A 25 -11.83 4.59 3.81
CA VAL A 25 -10.73 4.34 4.74
C VAL A 25 -9.92 3.13 4.31
N ALA A 26 -10.59 2.02 3.98
CA ALA A 26 -9.94 0.81 3.50
C ALA A 26 -9.10 1.07 2.24
N PHE A 27 -9.63 1.81 1.27
CA PHE A 27 -8.89 2.18 0.05
C PHE A 27 -7.67 3.06 0.34
N TYR A 28 -7.76 3.95 1.32
CA TYR A 28 -6.64 4.82 1.71
C TYR A 28 -5.50 4.06 2.40
N VAL A 29 -5.84 3.10 3.27
CA VAL A 29 -4.83 2.36 4.05
C VAL A 29 -4.35 1.08 3.38
N ALA A 30 -5.15 0.50 2.47
CA ALA A 30 -4.78 -0.75 1.82
C ALA A 30 -3.54 -0.53 0.92
N PRO A 31 -2.57 -1.45 0.96
CA PRO A 31 -1.44 -1.42 0.04
C PRO A 31 -1.97 -1.51 -1.40
N LYS A 32 -1.47 -0.65 -2.29
CA LYS A 32 -1.87 -0.64 -3.69
C LYS A 32 -1.57 -2.00 -4.32
N PRO A 33 -2.58 -2.76 -4.78
CA PRO A 33 -2.35 -4.07 -5.39
C PRO A 33 -1.78 -3.95 -6.81
N TRP A 34 -1.74 -2.75 -7.36
CA TRP A 34 -1.17 -2.42 -8.67
C TRP A 34 0.05 -1.51 -8.47
N GLY A 35 1.23 -2.06 -8.71
CA GLY A 35 2.53 -1.41 -8.54
C GLY A 35 3.66 -2.43 -8.67
N ALA A 36 4.90 -1.95 -8.86
CA ALA A 36 6.06 -2.83 -8.79
C ALA A 36 6.12 -3.47 -7.40
N ALA A 37 6.32 -4.79 -7.34
CA ALA A 37 6.48 -5.49 -6.08
C ALA A 37 7.56 -4.80 -5.25
N ALA A 38 7.28 -4.58 -3.96
CA ALA A 38 8.29 -4.06 -3.06
C ALA A 38 9.53 -4.96 -3.15
N PRO A 39 10.74 -4.37 -3.28
CA PRO A 39 11.94 -5.17 -3.42
C PRO A 39 12.05 -6.17 -2.26
N THR A 40 12.30 -7.44 -2.58
CA THR A 40 12.45 -8.53 -1.61
C THR A 40 13.72 -8.42 -0.77
N HIS A 41 14.53 -7.38 -0.98
CA HIS A 41 15.72 -7.11 -0.19
C HIS A 41 15.40 -6.11 0.95
N PRO A 42 16.02 -6.26 2.13
CA PRO A 42 15.93 -5.25 3.18
C PRO A 42 16.43 -3.90 2.65
N SER A 43 15.84 -2.81 3.12
CA SER A 43 16.23 -1.45 2.69
C SER A 43 17.74 -1.25 2.87
N ILE A 44 18.47 -1.09 1.75
CA ILE A 44 19.91 -0.81 1.74
C ILE A 44 20.07 0.68 2.08
N ASN A 45 20.09 0.99 3.37
CA ASN A 45 20.41 2.34 3.85
C ASN A 45 21.91 2.39 4.16
N ALA A 46 22.76 2.49 3.14
CA ALA A 46 24.20 2.67 3.38
C ALA A 46 24.54 4.15 3.51
N SER A 47 25.58 4.47 4.28
CA SER A 47 25.97 5.87 4.54
C SER A 47 26.79 6.48 3.41
N SER A 48 27.22 5.67 2.44
CA SER A 48 28.03 6.09 1.29
C SER A 48 27.54 5.46 -0.03
N PRO A 49 27.58 6.20 -1.16
CA PRO A 49 27.15 5.68 -2.47
C PRO A 49 27.95 4.46 -2.96
N GLU A 50 29.19 4.30 -2.51
CA GLU A 50 30.07 3.20 -2.87
C GLU A 50 29.63 1.89 -2.19
N GLU A 51 29.20 1.97 -0.92
CA GLU A 51 28.71 0.82 -0.17
C GLU A 51 27.38 0.32 -0.73
N GLU A 52 26.48 1.22 -1.17
CA GLU A 52 25.22 0.82 -1.81
C GLU A 52 25.46 -0.02 -3.08
N LYS A 53 26.44 0.36 -3.91
CA LYS A 53 26.82 -0.40 -5.10
C LYS A 53 27.39 -1.76 -4.75
N TYR A 54 28.33 -1.81 -3.80
CA TYR A 54 28.93 -3.05 -3.35
C TYR A 54 27.88 -4.03 -2.80
N VAL A 55 26.98 -3.54 -1.94
CA VAL A 55 25.92 -4.37 -1.34
C VAL A 55 24.94 -4.85 -2.40
N THR A 56 24.56 -4.00 -3.35
CA THR A 56 23.67 -4.38 -4.46
C THR A 56 24.30 -5.46 -5.34
N GLU A 57 25.58 -5.30 -5.71
CA GLU A 57 26.31 -6.29 -6.51
C GLU A 57 26.55 -7.60 -5.75
N TRP A 58 26.84 -7.52 -4.45
CA TRP A 58 27.00 -8.69 -3.60
C TRP A 58 25.69 -9.46 -3.46
N LEU A 59 24.58 -8.76 -3.20
CA LEU A 59 23.25 -9.36 -3.13
C LEU A 59 22.88 -10.02 -4.46
N ALA A 60 23.04 -9.31 -5.59
CA ALA A 60 22.75 -9.86 -6.91
C ALA A 60 23.47 -11.19 -7.19
N LYS A 61 24.73 -11.33 -6.74
CA LYS A 61 25.52 -12.55 -6.90
C LYS A 61 25.13 -13.69 -5.95
N HIS A 62 24.45 -13.42 -4.84
CA HIS A 62 24.20 -14.40 -3.77
C HIS A 62 22.72 -14.71 -3.54
N THR A 63 21.78 -13.98 -4.13
CA THR A 63 20.34 -14.33 -4.11
C THR A 63 19.96 -15.50 -5.02
N GLU A 64 20.83 -15.95 -5.93
CA GLU A 64 20.60 -17.16 -6.75
C GLU A 64 20.93 -18.46 -6.01
N THR A 65 21.48 -18.40 -4.80
CA THR A 65 21.90 -19.58 -4.03
C THR A 65 21.06 -19.76 -2.76
N LYS A 66 19.74 -19.89 -2.88
CA LYS A 66 18.91 -20.54 -1.84
C LYS A 66 17.82 -21.40 -2.46
N HIS A 67 17.86 -22.68 -2.11
CA HIS A 67 16.87 -23.73 -2.34
C HIS A 67 15.42 -23.32 -2.09
#